data_AF-A0A840IR92-F1
#
_entry.id   AF-A0A840IR92-F1
#
_cell.length_a   1.000
_cell.length_b   1.000
_cell.length_c   1.000
_cell.angle_alpha   90.00
_cell.angle_beta   90.00
_cell.angle_gamma   90.00
#
_symmetry.space_group_name_H-M   'P 1'
#
loop_
_entity.id
_entity.type
_entity.pdbx_description
1 polymer ?
#
loop_
_entity_poly.entity_id
_entity_poly.type
_entity_poly.pdbx_seq_one_letter_code
_entity_poly.pdbx_strand_id
1 'polypeptide(L)' 'MNDPRSAIRLFRRAFLITFAVGAVLLIVFYGSQVTHIGSLGQGADIGGGLIALAGYVLAGIGVIGLLVTAVVSLVNANR' A
#
# COMPACT_ATOMS: atom_id res chain seq x y z
N MET A 1 -11.39 18.31 -18.21
CA MET A 1 -10.80 17.67 -17.01
C MET A 1 -11.56 18.01 -15.72
N ASN A 2 -12.88 18.32 -15.77
CA ASN A 2 -13.61 18.91 -14.64
C ASN A 2 -14.71 18.00 -14.04
N ASP A 3 -14.64 16.68 -14.28
CA ASP A 3 -15.61 15.76 -13.69
C ASP A 3 -15.14 15.30 -12.29
N PRO A 4 -15.84 15.65 -11.19
CA PRO A 4 -15.44 15.22 -9.85
C PRO A 4 -15.46 13.68 -9.71
N ARG A 5 -16.29 13.00 -10.50
CA ARG A 5 -16.35 11.54 -10.57
C ARG A 5 -15.11 10.92 -11.24
N SER A 6 -14.47 11.61 -12.21
CA SER A 6 -13.21 11.12 -12.80
C SER A 6 -12.05 11.26 -11.83
N ALA A 7 -12.01 12.34 -11.05
CA ALA A 7 -11.01 12.55 -10.01
C ALA A 7 -11.07 11.46 -8.92
N ILE A 8 -12.26 11.15 -8.39
CA ILE A 8 -12.44 10.10 -7.37
C ILE A 8 -11.96 8.72 -7.88
N ARG A 9 -12.28 8.38 -9.15
CA ARG A 9 -11.81 7.12 -9.76
C ARG A 9 -10.28 7.09 -9.91
N LEU A 10 -9.68 8.23 -10.24
CA LEU A 10 -8.23 8.37 -10.36
C LEU A 10 -7.55 8.19 -8.98
N PHE A 11 -8.05 8.87 -7.95
CA PHE A 11 -7.54 8.72 -6.57
C PHE A 11 -7.66 7.28 -6.08
N ARG A 12 -8.81 6.63 -6.29
CA ARG A 12 -9.00 5.21 -5.93
C ARG A 12 -7.94 4.32 -6.57
N ARG A 13 -7.66 4.52 -7.86
CA ARG A 13 -6.64 3.75 -8.59
C ARG A 13 -5.25 4.02 -8.03
N ALA A 14 -4.92 5.28 -7.76
CA ALA A 14 -3.62 5.64 -7.18
C ALA A 14 -3.39 4.95 -5.83
N PHE A 15 -4.34 5.04 -4.90
CA PHE A 15 -4.22 4.39 -3.59
C PHE A 15 -4.19 2.87 -3.67
N LEU A 16 -4.93 2.27 -4.62
CA LEU A 16 -4.89 0.84 -4.86
C LEU A 16 -3.52 0.37 -5.37
N ILE A 17 -2.89 1.17 -6.25
CA ILE A 17 -1.51 0.92 -6.71
C ILE A 17 -0.54 1.07 -5.55
N THR A 18 -0.63 2.13 -4.75
CA THR A 18 0.23 2.33 -3.56
C THR A 18 0.12 1.18 -2.58
N PHE A 19 -1.10 0.70 -2.31
CA PHE A 19 -1.34 -0.48 -1.48
C PHE A 19 -0.71 -1.73 -2.09
N ALA A 20 -0.93 -1.98 -3.39
CA ALA A 20 -0.39 -3.14 -4.07
C ALA A 20 1.14 -3.15 -4.04
N VAL A 21 1.79 -2.00 -4.26
CA VAL A 21 3.24 -1.85 -4.16
C VAL A 21 3.72 -2.17 -2.74
N GLY A 22 3.07 -1.62 -1.70
CA GLY A 22 3.39 -1.92 -0.31
C GLY A 22 3.24 -3.40 0.03
N ALA A 23 2.15 -4.03 -0.42
CA ALA A 23 1.89 -5.45 -0.23
C ALA A 23 2.94 -6.32 -0.94
N VAL A 24 3.33 -5.98 -2.17
CA VAL A 24 4.38 -6.68 -2.92
C VAL A 24 5.72 -6.59 -2.18
N LEU A 25 6.09 -5.42 -1.67
CA LEU A 25 7.32 -5.25 -0.88
C LEU A 25 7.33 -6.12 0.38
N LEU A 26 6.20 -6.20 1.08
CA LEU A 26 6.05 -7.08 2.25
C LEU A 26 6.11 -8.55 1.86
N ILE A 27 5.46 -8.96 0.76
CA ILE A 27 5.52 -10.35 0.26
C ILE A 27 6.96 -10.73 -0.10
N VAL A 28 7.69 -9.85 -0.77
CA VAL A 28 9.11 -10.09 -1.11
C VAL A 28 9.95 -10.20 0.15
N PHE A 29 9.76 -9.29 1.12
CA PHE A 29 10.48 -9.31 2.39
C PHE A 29 10.19 -10.59 3.20
N TYR A 30 8.93 -10.96 3.39
CA TYR A 30 8.58 -12.18 4.11
C TYR A 30 8.95 -13.45 3.32
N GLY A 31 8.88 -13.41 1.99
CA GLY A 31 9.31 -14.52 1.13
C GLY A 31 10.81 -14.80 1.22
N SER A 32 11.65 -13.76 1.29
CA SER A 32 13.10 -13.93 1.48
C SER A 32 13.43 -14.54 2.85
N GLN A 33 12.66 -14.18 3.88
CA GLN A 33 12.79 -14.75 5.23
C GLN A 33 12.50 -16.26 5.27
N VAL A 34 11.42 -16.69 4.62
CA VAL A 34 10.99 -18.09 4.61
C VAL A 34 11.93 -18.98 3.78
N THR A 35 12.52 -18.43 2.72
CA THR A 35 13.35 -19.20 1.77
C THR A 35 14.82 -19.27 2.16
N HIS A 36 15.27 -18.56 3.20
CA HIS A 36 16.68 -18.41 3.58
C HIS A 36 17.59 -17.96 2.42
N ILE A 37 17.03 -17.31 1.39
CA ILE A 37 17.76 -16.82 0.22
C ILE A 37 18.40 -15.48 0.59
N GLY A 38 19.65 -15.55 1.04
CA GLY A 38 20.51 -14.40 1.31
C GLY A 38 20.41 -13.85 2.74
N SER A 39 21.49 -13.24 3.22
CA SER A 39 21.51 -12.52 4.50
C SER A 39 20.46 -11.39 4.59
N LEU A 40 19.89 -11.01 3.43
CA LEU A 40 18.74 -10.12 3.22
C LEU A 40 17.46 -10.69 3.86
N GLY A 41 17.43 -10.67 5.20
CA GLY A 41 16.35 -11.24 5.97
C GLY A 41 16.69 -11.36 7.44
N GLN A 42 17.95 -11.51 7.85
CA GLN A 42 18.22 -11.45 9.28
C GLN A 42 17.74 -10.09 9.80
N GLY A 43 16.89 -10.07 10.83
CA GLY A 43 16.29 -8.85 11.38
C GLY A 43 17.31 -7.80 11.88
N ALA A 44 18.60 -8.10 11.74
CA ALA A 44 19.76 -7.26 12.01
C ALA A 44 20.33 -6.53 10.76
N ASP A 45 19.97 -6.91 9.52
CA ASP A 45 20.43 -6.23 8.31
C ASP A 45 19.54 -5.01 8.02
N ILE A 46 20.14 -3.80 8.13
CA ILE A 46 19.48 -2.49 7.98
C ILE A 46 18.64 -2.42 6.69
N GLY A 47 19.07 -3.07 5.61
CA GLY A 47 18.37 -3.12 4.33
C GLY A 47 17.00 -3.82 4.41
N GLY A 48 16.89 -4.93 5.14
CA GLY A 48 15.63 -5.65 5.32
C GLY A 48 14.62 -4.85 6.13
N GLY A 49 15.08 -4.20 7.20
CA GLY A 49 14.24 -3.34 8.04
C GLY A 49 13.65 -2.14 7.30
N LEU A 50 14.44 -1.51 6.43
CA LEU A 50 13.96 -0.38 5.60
C LEU A 50 12.93 -0.83 4.55
N ILE A 51 13.09 -2.01 3.95
CA ILE A 51 12.12 -2.56 3.00
C ILE A 51 10.80 -2.88 3.70
N ALA A 52 10.85 -3.52 4.86
CA ALA A 52 9.66 -3.80 5.66
C ALA A 52 8.95 -2.50 6.06
N LEU A 53 9.70 -1.50 6.55
CA LEU A 53 9.15 -0.19 6.91
C LEU A 53 8.47 0.49 5.71
N ALA A 54 9.14 0.54 4.56
CA ALA A 54 8.57 1.10 3.35
C ALA A 54 7.31 0.35 2.90
N GLY A 55 7.33 -0.99 2.98
CA GLY A 55 6.18 -1.85 2.70
C GLY A 55 4.99 -1.53 3.60
N TYR A 56 5.20 -1.43 4.92
CA TYR A 56 4.15 -1.06 5.87
C TYR A 56 3.62 0.34 5.67
N VAL A 57 4.49 1.33 5.41
CA VAL A 57 4.08 2.72 5.17
C VAL A 57 3.25 2.84 3.90
N LEU A 58 3.70 2.23 2.80
CA LEU A 58 2.98 2.26 1.52
C LEU A 58 1.65 1.50 1.61
N ALA A 59 1.64 0.32 2.25
CA ALA A 59 0.41 -0.41 2.51
C ALA A 59 -0.56 0.40 3.38
N GLY A 60 -0.07 1.04 4.44
CA GLY A 60 -0.85 1.89 5.34
C GLY A 60 -1.48 3.09 4.61
N ILE A 61 -0.68 3.85 3.86
CA ILE A 61 -1.17 4.99 3.06
C ILE A 61 -2.22 4.52 2.03
N GLY A 62 -1.96 3.39 1.37
CA GLY A 62 -2.90 2.81 0.40
C GLY A 62 -4.24 2.43 1.05
N VAL A 63 -4.22 1.75 2.20
CA VAL A 63 -5.44 1.39 2.95
C VAL A 63 -6.19 2.63 3.41
N ILE A 64 -5.50 3.61 4.01
CA ILE A 64 -6.13 4.85 4.49
C ILE A 64 -6.80 5.59 3.33
N GLY A 65 -6.11 5.74 2.20
CA GLY A 65 -6.66 6.42 1.04
C GLY A 65 -7.86 5.70 0.41
N LEU A 66 -7.86 4.36 0.42
CA LEU A 66 -9.01 3.56 -0.01
C LEU A 66 -10.20 3.72 0.94
N LEU A 67 -9.97 3.70 2.25
CA LEU A 67 -11.02 3.91 3.26
C LEU A 67 -11.63 5.31 3.15
N VAL A 68 -10.81 6.36 3.06
CA VAL A 68 -11.28 7.73 2.86
C VAL A 68 -12.13 7.83 1.59
N THR A 69 -11.67 7.23 0.49
CA THR A 69 -12.41 7.20 -0.78
C THR A 69 -13.76 6.47 -0.64
N ALA A 70 -13.80 5.37 0.11
CA ALA A 70 -15.02 4.61 0.38
C ALA A 70 -16.01 5.40 1.24
N VAL A 71 -15.54 6.03 2.32
CA VAL A 71 -16.36 6.87 3.21
C VAL A 71 -16.96 8.05 2.44
N VAL A 72 -16.17 8.77 1.64
CA VAL A 72 -16.67 9.88 0.81
C VAL A 72 -17.72 9.39 -0.18
N SER A 73 -17.51 8.21 -0.78
CA SER A 73 -18.48 7.62 -1.72
C SER A 73 -19.79 7.23 -1.03
N LEU A 74 -19.72 6.69 0.20
CA LEU A 74 -20.89 6.33 1.00
C LEU A 74 -21.68 7.55 1.45
N VAL A 75 -21.00 8.59 1.95
CA VAL A 75 -21.65 9.85 2.36
C VAL A 75 -22.36 10.50 1.17
N ASN A 76 -21.76 10.48 -0.02
CA ASN A 76 -22.39 11.01 -1.24
C ASN A 76 -23.55 10.15 -1.76
N ALA A 77 -23.62 8.86 -1.42
CA ALA A 77 -24.73 7.99 -1.83
C ALA A 77 -25.97 8.14 -0.92
N ASN A 78 -25.77 8.63 0.31
CA ASN A 78 -26.82 8.80 1.32
C ASN A 78 -27.38 10.24 1.38
N ARG A 79 -26.94 11.14 0.49
CA ARG A 79 -27.47 12.50 0.32
C ARG A 79 -28.26 12.59 -0.97
#